data_AF-A0A455T971-F1
#
_entry.id   AF-A0A455T971-F1
#
_cell.length_a   1.000
_cell.length_b   1.000
_cell.length_c   1.000
_cell.angle_alpha   90.00
_cell.angle_beta   90.00
_cell.angle_gamma   90.00
#
_symmetry.space_group_name_H-M   'P 1'
#
loop_
_entity.id
_entity.type
_entity.pdbx_description
1 polymer ?
#
loop_
_entity_poly.entity_id
_entity_poly.type
_entity_poly.pdbx_seq_one_letter_code
_entity_poly.pdbx_strand_id
1 'polypeptide(L)'
;MATCLERHIALDKSRLLEYALSYARHGWRVVPLYERQPDGNCACAQPGCVAVPHPRVPALTCATTDEEQIRRWWRLAPRAGIGVVITGRDGSETIIPIPGTVDHMP
;
A
#
# COMPACT_ATOMS: atom_id res chain seq x y z
N MET A 1 23.93 -4.21 -18.30
CA MET A 1 23.80 -5.03 -17.07
C MET A 1 22.77 -4.37 -16.18
N ALA A 2 21.53 -4.88 -16.15
CA ALA A 2 20.47 -4.29 -15.35
C ALA A 2 20.86 -4.30 -13.86
N THR A 3 20.95 -3.12 -13.26
CA THR A 3 21.19 -2.89 -11.84
C THR A 3 20.20 -3.70 -11.01
N CYS A 4 20.55 -4.03 -9.76
CA CYS A 4 19.68 -4.79 -8.85
C CYS A 4 18.27 -4.17 -8.73
N LEU A 5 18.19 -2.84 -8.92
CA LEU A 5 16.98 -2.04 -8.93
C LEU A 5 16.05 -2.34 -10.13
N GLU A 6 16.59 -2.43 -11.35
CA GLU A 6 15.81 -2.67 -12.57
C GLU A 6 15.17 -4.06 -12.62
N ARG A 7 15.71 -5.01 -11.86
CA ARG A 7 15.26 -6.41 -11.81
C ARG A 7 14.01 -6.64 -10.95
N HIS A 8 13.57 -5.64 -10.17
CA HIS A 8 12.47 -5.75 -9.21
C HIS A 8 11.30 -4.77 -9.45
N ILE A 9 11.25 -4.10 -10.60
CA ILE A 9 10.27 -3.01 -10.86
C ILE A 9 8.83 -3.52 -11.13
N ALA A 10 8.62 -4.80 -11.42
CA ALA A 10 7.28 -5.34 -11.70
C ALA A 10 6.68 -6.06 -10.47
N LEU A 11 6.23 -5.30 -9.48
CA LEU A 11 5.22 -5.80 -8.54
C LEU A 11 3.88 -5.84 -9.27
N ASP A 12 3.56 -6.99 -9.87
CA ASP A 12 2.26 -7.25 -10.48
C ASP A 12 1.11 -7.09 -9.46
N LYS A 13 -0.08 -6.74 -9.94
CA LYS A 13 -1.29 -6.50 -9.12
C LYS A 13 -1.58 -7.62 -8.11
N SER A 14 -1.35 -8.87 -8.53
CA SER A 14 -1.51 -10.06 -7.68
C SER A 14 -0.49 -10.12 -6.54
N ARG A 15 0.72 -9.58 -6.75
CA ARG A 15 1.79 -9.59 -5.76
C ARG A 15 1.52 -8.65 -4.58
N LEU A 16 0.87 -7.50 -4.79
CA LEU A 16 0.62 -6.56 -3.69
C LEU A 16 -0.32 -7.15 -2.62
N LEU A 17 -1.36 -7.86 -3.05
CA LEU A 17 -2.21 -8.60 -2.12
C LEU A 17 -1.42 -9.71 -1.40
N GLU A 18 -0.61 -10.48 -2.12
CA GLU A 18 0.22 -11.52 -1.52
C GLU A 18 1.20 -10.96 -0.47
N TYR A 19 1.83 -9.81 -0.75
CA TYR A 19 2.68 -9.12 0.21
C TYR A 19 1.90 -8.61 1.42
N ALA A 20 0.73 -7.98 1.21
CA ALA A 20 -0.12 -7.51 2.31
C ALA A 20 -0.52 -8.66 3.24
N LEU A 21 -0.90 -9.81 2.68
CA LEU A 21 -1.22 -11.03 3.43
C LEU A 21 0.01 -11.61 4.12
N SER A 22 1.17 -11.59 3.46
CA SER A 22 2.43 -12.00 4.08
C SER A 22 2.76 -11.14 5.30
N TYR A 23 2.66 -9.81 5.20
CA TYR A 23 2.87 -8.93 6.35
C TYR A 23 1.88 -9.20 7.50
N ALA A 24 0.61 -9.38 7.17
CA ALA A 24 -0.41 -9.75 8.15
C ALA A 24 -0.09 -11.05 8.89
N ARG A 25 0.40 -12.09 8.18
CA ARG A 25 0.86 -13.36 8.78
C ARG A 25 2.08 -13.20 9.68
N HIS A 26 2.90 -12.19 9.45
CA HIS A 26 4.01 -11.82 10.34
C HIS A 26 3.55 -10.94 11.53
N GLY A 27 2.23 -10.75 11.69
CA GLY A 27 1.64 -9.96 12.77
C GLY A 27 1.68 -8.45 12.52
N TRP A 28 2.05 -8.02 11.31
CA TRP A 28 2.09 -6.59 10.99
C TRP A 28 0.74 -6.13 10.49
N ARG A 29 0.18 -5.11 11.15
CA ARG A 29 -1.09 -4.52 10.73
C ARG A 29 -0.90 -3.76 9.42
N VAL A 30 -1.79 -3.98 8.47
CA VAL A 30 -1.74 -3.34 7.15
C VAL A 30 -2.97 -2.49 6.89
N VAL A 31 -2.81 -1.51 5.99
CA VAL A 31 -3.86 -0.64 5.47
C VAL A 31 -3.67 -0.44 3.96
N PRO A 32 -4.74 -0.35 3.17
CA PRO A 32 -4.65 0.02 1.76
C PRO A 32 -4.31 1.50 1.62
N LEU A 33 -3.38 1.84 0.73
CA LEU A 33 -3.00 3.23 0.40
C LEU A 33 -3.60 3.65 -0.94
N TYR A 34 -3.85 4.96 -1.10
CA TYR A 34 -4.19 5.50 -2.41
C TYR A 34 -2.98 5.45 -3.34
N GLU A 35 -3.23 4.97 -4.55
CA GLU A 35 -2.27 4.94 -5.63
C GLU A 35 -2.12 6.31 -6.30
N ARG A 36 -0.96 6.52 -6.94
CA ARG A 36 -0.79 7.59 -7.93
C ARG A 36 -1.47 7.17 -9.23
N GLN A 37 -2.20 8.10 -9.80
CA GLN A 37 -2.70 8.00 -11.16
C GLN A 37 -1.58 8.27 -12.17
N PRO A 38 -1.73 7.85 -13.44
CA PRO A 38 -0.71 8.07 -14.49
C PRO A 38 -0.40 9.54 -14.76
N ASP A 39 -1.36 10.43 -14.48
CA ASP A 39 -1.22 11.89 -14.60
C ASP A 39 -0.43 12.53 -13.43
N GLY A 40 0.04 11.71 -12.47
CA GLY A 40 0.78 12.14 -11.29
C GLY A 40 -0.10 12.53 -10.10
N ASN A 41 -1.43 12.56 -10.27
CA ASN A 41 -2.37 12.94 -9.22
C ASN A 41 -2.68 11.77 -8.27
N CYS A 42 -3.18 12.09 -7.08
CA CYS A 42 -3.65 11.09 -6.13
C CYS A 42 -5.05 10.57 -6.51
N ALA A 43 -5.27 9.26 -6.42
CA ALA A 43 -6.57 8.66 -6.68
C ALA A 43 -7.67 9.03 -5.65
N CYS A 44 -7.34 9.79 -4.60
CA CYS A 44 -8.30 10.24 -3.59
C CYS A 44 -9.25 11.36 -4.05
N ALA A 45 -9.02 11.92 -5.25
CA ALA A 45 -9.81 13.01 -5.83
C ALA A 45 -9.89 14.29 -4.98
N GLN A 46 -9.04 14.43 -3.95
CA GLN A 46 -8.97 15.67 -3.18
C GLN A 46 -8.13 16.72 -3.93
N PRO A 47 -8.68 17.93 -4.16
CA PRO A 47 -7.94 19.01 -4.79
C PRO A 47 -6.77 19.44 -3.90
N GLY A 48 -5.56 19.53 -4.48
CA GLY A 48 -4.36 19.95 -3.76
C GLY A 48 -3.72 18.85 -2.89
N CYS A 49 -4.07 17.58 -3.07
CA CYS A 49 -3.41 16.49 -2.37
C CYS A 49 -1.93 16.35 -2.80
N VAL A 50 -1.02 16.86 -1.94
CA VAL A 50 0.45 16.76 -2.11
C VAL A 50 1.07 15.63 -1.28
N ALA A 51 0.37 15.13 -0.26
CA ALA A 51 0.88 14.13 0.68
C ALA A 51 0.66 12.70 0.18
N VAL A 52 1.43 12.29 -0.83
CA VAL A 52 1.40 10.91 -1.33
C VAL A 52 2.56 10.11 -0.71
N PRO A 53 2.34 8.89 -0.17
CA PRO A 53 1.10 8.08 -0.18
C PRO A 53 0.31 8.15 1.14
N HIS A 54 -1.02 8.29 1.07
CA HIS A 54 -1.88 8.28 2.26
C HIS A 54 -2.93 7.14 2.25
N PRO A 55 -3.44 6.74 3.43
CA PRO A 55 -4.37 5.61 3.56
C PRO A 55 -5.75 5.83 2.92
N ARG A 56 -6.35 4.75 2.41
CA ARG A 56 -7.74 4.67 1.92
C ARG A 56 -8.77 4.55 3.04
N VAL A 57 -8.32 4.19 4.23
CA VAL A 57 -9.12 4.05 5.45
C VAL A 57 -8.43 4.80 6.59
N PRO A 58 -9.15 5.22 7.65
CA PRO A 58 -8.51 5.75 8.86
C PRO A 58 -7.46 4.76 9.38
N ALA A 59 -6.16 5.05 9.18
CA ALA A 59 -5.18 3.99 9.19
C ALA A 59 -4.96 3.36 10.56
N LEU A 60 -4.76 4.15 11.61
CA LEU A 60 -4.42 3.59 12.93
C LEU A 60 -5.58 2.77 13.53
N THR A 61 -6.82 3.19 13.28
CA THR A 61 -8.02 2.50 13.80
C THR A 61 -8.47 1.33 12.95
N CYS A 62 -8.20 1.35 11.64
CA CYS A 62 -8.61 0.28 10.73
C CYS A 62 -7.47 -0.66 10.32
N ALA A 63 -6.23 -0.43 10.74
CA ALA A 63 -5.11 -1.31 10.43
C ALA A 63 -5.34 -2.69 11.03
N THR A 64 -5.21 -3.72 10.19
CA THR A 64 -5.65 -5.07 10.51
C THR A 64 -4.61 -6.11 10.10
N THR A 65 -4.63 -7.25 10.77
CA THR A 65 -3.96 -8.49 10.35
C THR A 65 -4.95 -9.53 9.83
N ASP A 66 -6.25 -9.20 9.78
CA ASP A 66 -7.29 -10.10 9.28
C ASP A 66 -7.18 -10.25 7.75
N GLU A 67 -6.82 -11.46 7.32
CA GLU A 67 -6.68 -11.81 5.91
C GLU A 67 -7.98 -11.61 5.11
N GLU A 68 -9.16 -11.84 5.71
CA GLU A 68 -10.43 -11.68 5.01
C GLU A 68 -10.72 -10.20 4.69
N GLN A 69 -10.48 -9.34 5.67
CA GLN A 69 -10.60 -7.89 5.52
C GLN A 69 -9.60 -7.37 4.46
N ILE A 70 -8.35 -7.84 4.48
CA ILE A 70 -7.33 -7.47 3.50
C ILE A 70 -7.75 -7.89 2.09
N ARG A 71 -8.21 -9.13 1.90
CA ARG A 71 -8.72 -9.61 0.61
C ARG A 71 -9.93 -8.79 0.13
N ARG A 72 -10.78 -8.32 1.04
CA ARG A 72 -11.90 -7.45 0.69
C ARG A 72 -11.43 -6.09 0.17
N TRP A 73 -10.42 -5.48 0.79
CA TRP A 73 -9.88 -4.20 0.33
C TRP A 73 -9.27 -4.30 -1.06
N TRP A 74 -8.44 -5.30 -1.34
CA TRP A 74 -7.84 -5.47 -2.67
C TRP A 74 -8.84 -5.91 -3.76
N ARG A 75 -10.00 -6.46 -3.40
CA ARG A 75 -11.12 -6.64 -4.35
C ARG A 75 -11.74 -5.30 -4.77
N LEU A 76 -11.82 -4.33 -3.86
CA LEU A 76 -12.39 -3.01 -4.12
C LEU A 76 -11.37 -2.04 -4.75
N ALA A 77 -10.11 -2.17 -4.38
CA ALA A 77 -9.01 -1.35 -4.87
C ALA A 77 -7.81 -2.24 -5.26
N PRO A 78 -7.85 -2.90 -6.43
CA PRO A 78 -6.79 -3.82 -6.87
C PRO A 78 -5.42 -3.16 -7.07
N ARG A 79 -5.40 -1.83 -7.17
CA ARG A 79 -4.19 -1.01 -7.37
C ARG A 79 -3.68 -0.35 -6.09
N ALA A 80 -4.33 -0.60 -4.95
CA ALA A 80 -3.92 0.01 -3.69
C ALA A 80 -2.49 -0.38 -3.33
N GLY A 81 -1.70 0.61 -2.90
CA GLY A 81 -0.43 0.36 -2.22
C GLY A 81 -0.64 -0.24 -0.83
N ILE A 82 0.43 -0.65 -0.17
CA ILE A 82 0.37 -1.26 1.16
C ILE A 82 0.96 -0.27 2.17
N GLY A 83 0.19 0.07 3.20
CA GLY A 83 0.70 0.79 4.37
C GLY A 83 0.88 -0.21 5.49
N VAL A 84 2.08 -0.31 6.03
CA VAL A 84 2.35 -1.18 7.20
C VAL A 84 2.43 -0.29 8.44
N VAL A 85 1.61 -0.58 9.45
CA VAL A 85 1.67 0.12 10.74
C VAL A 85 2.70 -0.54 11.62
N ILE A 86 3.73 0.22 11.98
CA ILE A 86 4.75 -0.16 12.95
C ILE A 86 4.53 0.60 14.26
N THR A 87 4.74 -0.09 15.38
CA THR A 87 4.72 0.54 16.69
C THR A 87 6.17 0.72 17.16
N GLY A 88 6.57 1.97 17.37
CA GLY A 88 7.86 2.35 17.92
C GLY A 88 8.01 1.91 19.38
N ARG A 89 9.25 1.90 19.87
CA ARG A 89 9.53 1.56 21.29
C ARG A 89 8.88 2.52 22.29
N ASP A 90 8.63 3.75 21.85
CA ASP A 90 7.93 4.80 22.58
C ASP A 90 6.40 4.66 22.51
N GLY A 91 5.88 3.64 21.81
CA GLY A 91 4.46 3.45 21.59
C GLY A 91 3.89 4.28 20.44
N SER A 92 4.72 5.03 19.71
CA SER A 92 4.27 5.79 18.54
C SER A 92 3.89 4.84 17.40
N GLU A 93 2.77 5.10 16.73
CA GLU A 93 2.37 4.33 15.55
C GLU A 93 2.73 5.09 14.28
N THR A 94 3.53 4.47 13.41
CA THR A 94 3.94 5.06 12.13
C THR A 94 3.53 4.15 10.99
N ILE A 95 3.15 4.74 9.86
CA ILE A 95 2.83 4.01 8.63
C ILE A 95 4.07 4.05 7.74
N ILE A 96 4.59 2.88 7.39
CA ILE A 96 5.58 2.73 6.34
C ILE A 96 4.83 2.47 5.03
N PRO A 97 4.90 3.39 4.05
CA PRO A 97 4.26 3.18 2.77
C PRO A 97 5.14 2.30 1.86
N ILE A 98 4.52 1.24 1.34
CA ILE A 98 5.04 0.43 0.24
C ILE A 98 4.21 0.82 -0.99
N PRO A 99 4.77 1.63 -1.91
CA PRO A 99 4.02 2.11 -3.06
C PRO A 99 3.61 0.92 -3.95
N GLY A 100 2.36 0.95 -4.39
CA GLY A 100 1.93 0.10 -5.51
C GLY A 100 2.61 0.58 -6.80
N THR A 101 2.72 -0.30 -7.79
CA THR A 101 3.24 0.07 -9.11
C THR A 101 2.19 0.87 -9.88
N VAL A 102 2.65 1.90 -10.60
CA VAL A 102 1.93 2.41 -11.76
C VAL A 102 2.24 1.45 -12.90
N ASP A 103 1.22 0.93 -13.58
CA ASP A 103 1.44 0.23 -14.85
C ASP A 103 2.23 1.20 -15.75
N HIS A 104 3.50 0.89 -16.06
CA HIS A 104 4.14 1.45 -17.23
C HIS A 104 3.42 0.84 -18.44
N MET A 105 2.37 1.52 -18.90
CA MET A 105 1.77 1.21 -20.18
C MET A 105 2.70 1.77 -21.28
N PRO A 106 3.04 0.99 -22.32
CA PRO A 106 3.82 1.48 -23.45
C PRO A 106 3.08 2.57 -24.22
#